data_AF-A0A6J4VEJ3-F1
#
_entry.id   AF-A0A6J4VEJ3-F1
#
_cell.length_a   1.000
_cell.length_b   1.000
_cell.length_c   1.000
_cell.angle_alpha   90.00
_cell.angle_beta   90.00
_cell.angle_gamma   90.00
#
_symmetry.space_group_name_H-M   'P 1'
#
loop_
_entity.id
_entity.type
_entity.pdbx_description
1 polymer ?
#
loop_
_entity_poly.entity_id
_entity_poly.type
_entity_poly.pdbx_seq_one_letter_code
_entity_poly.pdbx_strand_id
1 'polypeptide(L)'
;MSDRGGAGNGRRDGLDPTRQRSGPPAAGTPSGAGAAPLAPGMTPPLPTRAVRTTAVPPALWATVTSPAAREPTVTTVLTQTVARVLLAPTLVVAAAVLIKGYADTGDGFSAGVIAALGVLLQFVAFGHRVAERLPLLRFAPAGTFVGLALALAVAFVPTLRGDPIMTHAPGPDEHVVHLGTLELLTAVLFDVGVFLLVFGFAVGAIGMIARAADHPAMEPTATPRLAGDDGADSRPIVG
;
A
#
# COMPACT_ATOMS: atom_id res chain seq x y z
N MET A 1 15.42 54.03 59.86
CA MET A 1 15.31 55.38 59.26
C MET A 1 14.41 55.23 58.03
N SER A 2 13.08 55.16 58.18
CA SER A 2 12.12 56.29 58.16
C SER A 2 12.14 57.06 56.84
N ASP A 3 11.05 57.41 56.16
CA ASP A 3 9.59 57.26 56.34
C ASP A 3 8.93 58.00 55.15
N ARG A 4 7.61 57.81 54.98
CA ARG A 4 6.59 58.60 54.24
C ARG A 4 6.35 58.22 52.77
N GLY A 5 5.12 57.98 52.30
CA GLY A 5 3.78 58.13 52.90
C GLY A 5 2.87 58.96 51.98
N GLY A 6 1.64 58.48 51.77
CA GLY A 6 0.51 59.22 51.14
C GLY A 6 -0.10 58.48 49.94
N ALA A 7 -1.21 57.74 50.10
CA ALA A 7 -2.62 58.21 50.07
C ALA A 7 -3.09 58.64 48.66
N GLY A 8 -4.19 58.17 48.07
CA GLY A 8 -5.23 57.25 48.51
C GLY A 8 -6.37 57.16 47.48
N ASN A 9 -7.29 56.22 47.75
CA ASN A 9 -8.73 56.25 47.47
C ASN A 9 -9.25 56.19 46.02
N GLY A 10 -10.06 55.16 45.74
CA GLY A 10 -11.41 55.45 45.23
C GLY A 10 -11.96 54.65 44.06
N ARG A 11 -12.52 53.48 44.36
CA ARG A 11 -13.90 53.06 44.00
C ARG A 11 -14.26 52.66 42.54
N ARG A 12 -14.77 51.41 42.48
CA ARG A 12 -16.05 50.93 41.90
C ARG A 12 -16.05 50.40 40.46
N ASP A 13 -15.85 49.09 40.36
CA ASP A 13 -16.84 48.09 39.89
C ASP A 13 -18.05 48.65 39.12
N GLY A 14 -17.86 48.86 37.82
CA GLY A 14 -18.93 48.99 36.84
C GLY A 14 -19.25 47.64 36.23
N LEU A 15 -20.18 46.91 36.83
CA LEU A 15 -20.84 45.76 36.20
C LEU A 15 -21.75 46.29 35.08
N ASP A 16 -21.37 46.02 33.84
CA ASP A 16 -22.18 46.23 32.63
C ASP A 16 -23.40 45.30 32.64
N PRO A 17 -24.65 45.82 32.67
CA PRO A 17 -25.85 45.00 32.74
C PRO A 17 -26.40 44.55 31.37
N THR A 18 -25.66 44.68 30.26
CA THR A 18 -26.27 44.50 28.92
C THR A 18 -25.94 43.20 28.17
N ARG A 19 -25.22 42.24 28.76
CA ARG A 19 -24.95 40.95 28.10
C ARG A 19 -26.00 39.88 28.43
N GLN A 20 -27.26 40.14 28.07
CA GLN A 20 -28.29 39.10 28.06
C GLN A 20 -28.02 38.08 26.96
N ARG A 21 -27.99 36.82 27.37
CA ARG A 21 -27.75 35.63 26.57
C ARG A 21 -28.91 35.40 25.60
N SER A 22 -28.64 35.42 24.31
CA SER A 22 -29.52 34.90 23.27
C SER A 22 -29.66 33.37 23.41
N GLY A 23 -30.81 32.91 23.91
CA GLY A 23 -31.22 31.50 23.80
C GLY A 23 -31.66 31.15 22.37
N PRO A 24 -31.77 29.85 22.03
CA PRO A 24 -32.18 29.42 20.70
C PRO A 24 -33.64 29.80 20.40
N PRO A 25 -33.99 30.11 19.15
CA PRO A 25 -35.34 30.56 18.78
C PRO A 25 -36.37 29.46 19.00
N ALA A 26 -37.45 29.81 19.71
CA ALA A 26 -38.61 28.98 19.92
C ALA A 26 -39.25 28.60 18.57
N ALA A 27 -39.52 27.31 18.40
CA ALA A 27 -40.25 26.78 17.25
C ALA A 27 -41.67 27.35 17.22
N GLY A 28 -41.97 28.17 16.21
CA GLY A 28 -43.32 28.62 15.92
C GLY A 28 -44.21 27.44 15.56
N THR A 29 -45.31 27.29 16.27
CA THR A 29 -46.41 26.40 15.90
C THR A 29 -47.17 27.01 14.72
N PRO A 30 -47.32 26.32 13.57
CA PRO A 30 -48.21 26.79 12.53
C PRO A 30 -49.66 26.62 12.99
N SER A 31 -50.29 27.76 13.25
CA SER A 31 -51.72 27.92 13.45
C SER A 31 -52.47 27.70 12.14
N GLY A 32 -53.41 26.73 12.15
CA GLY A 32 -54.63 26.75 11.33
C GLY A 32 -54.52 26.52 9.82
N ALA A 33 -54.50 25.26 9.39
CA ALA A 33 -55.09 24.85 8.12
C ALA A 33 -56.19 23.81 8.42
N GLY A 34 -57.44 24.13 8.04
CA GLY A 34 -58.64 23.39 8.43
C GLY A 34 -58.59 21.92 8.06
N ALA A 35 -58.68 21.05 9.08
CA ALA A 35 -58.95 19.64 8.91
C ALA A 35 -60.47 19.45 8.82
N ALA A 36 -60.97 19.14 7.63
CA ALA A 36 -62.32 18.59 7.46
C ALA A 36 -62.43 17.27 8.25
N PRO A 37 -63.59 16.95 8.86
CA PRO A 37 -63.73 15.73 9.66
C PRO A 37 -63.57 14.49 8.77
N LEU A 38 -62.54 13.70 9.05
CA LEU A 38 -62.28 12.41 8.40
C LEU A 38 -63.35 11.39 8.79
N ALA A 39 -63.89 10.68 7.80
CA ALA A 39 -64.79 9.54 8.02
C ALA A 39 -64.06 8.40 8.77
N PRO A 40 -64.75 7.67 9.68
CA PRO A 40 -64.13 6.59 10.45
C PRO A 40 -63.77 5.42 9.52
N GLY A 41 -62.48 5.13 9.40
CA GLY A 41 -61.99 3.94 8.69
C GLY A 41 -60.84 4.16 7.71
N MET A 42 -60.39 5.40 7.46
CA MET A 42 -59.28 5.66 6.53
C MET A 42 -58.01 6.04 7.30
N THR A 43 -57.00 5.17 7.28
CA THR A 43 -55.65 5.50 7.75
C THR A 43 -55.04 6.55 6.82
N PRO A 44 -54.45 7.64 7.34
CA PRO A 44 -53.78 8.61 6.49
C PRO A 44 -52.57 7.95 5.81
N PRO A 45 -52.33 8.19 4.51
CA PRO A 45 -51.15 7.64 3.85
C PRO A 45 -49.88 8.22 4.50
N LEU A 46 -48.91 7.35 4.77
CA LEU A 46 -47.60 7.75 5.30
C LEU A 46 -46.97 8.78 4.35
N PRO A 47 -46.38 9.87 4.87
CA PRO A 47 -45.67 10.84 4.04
C PRO A 47 -44.48 10.15 3.39
N THR A 48 -44.59 9.87 2.09
CA THR A 48 -43.51 9.32 1.28
C THR A 48 -42.48 10.42 1.10
N ARG A 49 -41.54 10.52 2.04
CA ARG A 49 -40.40 11.44 1.94
C ARG A 49 -39.55 10.96 0.77
N ALA A 50 -39.67 11.65 -0.37
CA ALA A 50 -38.83 11.41 -1.54
C ALA A 50 -37.35 11.50 -1.11
N VAL A 51 -36.67 10.36 -1.07
CA VAL A 51 -35.23 10.29 -0.88
C VAL A 51 -34.61 10.84 -2.16
N ARG A 52 -34.31 12.14 -2.16
CA ARG A 52 -33.51 12.76 -3.21
C ARG A 52 -32.12 12.15 -3.12
N THR A 53 -31.85 11.18 -4.00
CA THR A 53 -30.49 10.75 -4.32
C THR A 53 -29.81 11.95 -4.99
N THR A 54 -29.13 12.78 -4.21
CA THR A 54 -28.28 13.82 -4.77
C THR A 54 -27.08 13.13 -5.40
N ALA A 55 -27.02 13.13 -6.74
CA ALA A 55 -25.83 12.69 -7.44
C ALA A 55 -24.63 13.49 -6.90
N VAL A 56 -23.55 12.80 -6.54
CA VAL A 56 -22.32 13.45 -6.09
C VAL A 56 -21.81 14.32 -7.25
N PRO A 57 -21.59 15.63 -7.05
CA PRO A 57 -21.24 16.52 -8.14
C PRO A 57 -19.89 16.11 -8.72
N PRO A 58 -19.70 16.26 -10.04
CA PRO A 58 -18.51 15.76 -10.70
C PRO A 58 -17.19 16.35 -10.18
N ALA A 59 -17.21 17.58 -9.68
CA ALA A 59 -16.06 18.19 -9.02
C ALA A 59 -15.58 17.39 -7.79
N LEU A 60 -16.50 16.75 -7.06
CA LEU A 60 -16.17 15.93 -5.88
C LEU A 60 -15.45 14.63 -6.27
N TRP A 61 -15.75 14.02 -7.43
CA TRP A 61 -14.99 12.85 -7.90
C TRP A 61 -13.57 13.24 -8.31
N ALA A 62 -13.40 14.45 -8.84
CA ALA A 62 -12.09 14.95 -9.24
C ALA A 62 -11.18 15.15 -8.01
N THR A 63 -11.71 15.68 -6.90
CA THR A 63 -10.93 15.88 -5.68
C THR A 63 -10.52 14.58 -5.00
N VAL A 64 -11.39 13.55 -4.99
CA VAL A 64 -11.08 12.27 -4.33
C VAL A 64 -10.11 11.40 -5.12
N THR A 65 -10.09 11.56 -6.45
CA THR A 65 -9.15 10.84 -7.33
C THR A 65 -7.88 11.64 -7.63
N SER A 66 -7.86 12.94 -7.26
CA SER A 66 -6.72 13.83 -7.46
C SER A 66 -5.47 13.28 -6.78
N PRO A 67 -4.35 13.13 -7.52
CA PRO A 67 -3.06 12.75 -6.93
C PRO A 67 -2.63 13.68 -5.79
N ALA A 68 -2.99 14.96 -5.87
CA ALA A 68 -2.74 15.97 -4.85
C ALA A 68 -3.50 15.76 -3.53
N ALA A 69 -4.59 14.98 -3.53
CA ALA A 69 -5.32 14.63 -2.30
C ALA A 69 -4.70 13.43 -1.57
N ARG A 70 -3.77 12.70 -2.22
CA ARG A 70 -2.96 11.69 -1.56
C ARG A 70 -1.78 12.40 -0.91
N GLU A 71 -1.93 12.73 0.37
CA GLU A 71 -0.78 13.07 1.22
C GLU A 71 0.28 11.97 1.03
N PRO A 72 1.54 12.29 0.68
CA PRO A 72 2.58 11.30 0.57
C PRO A 72 2.74 10.61 1.91
N THR A 73 2.20 9.39 2.04
CA THR A 73 2.20 8.65 3.30
C THR A 73 3.63 8.31 3.66
N VAL A 74 4.26 9.17 4.47
CA VAL A 74 5.51 8.85 5.15
C VAL A 74 5.24 7.59 5.96
N THR A 75 5.85 6.47 5.59
CA THR A 75 5.66 5.22 6.32
C THR A 75 5.99 5.44 7.79
N THR A 76 5.09 5.05 8.69
CA THR A 76 5.26 5.33 10.11
C THR A 76 6.52 4.65 10.63
N VAL A 77 7.17 5.24 11.64
CA VAL A 77 8.35 4.66 12.30
C VAL A 77 8.06 3.25 12.83
N LEU A 78 6.83 3.01 13.28
CA LEU A 78 6.36 1.69 13.70
C LEU A 78 6.41 0.67 12.54
N THR A 79 5.85 1.01 11.37
CA THR A 79 5.87 0.13 10.19
C THR A 79 7.30 -0.21 9.76
N GLN A 80 8.18 0.78 9.71
CA GLN A 80 9.60 0.58 9.37
C GLN A 80 10.32 -0.34 10.36
N THR A 81 10.04 -0.16 11.65
CA THR A 81 10.62 -0.98 12.72
C THR A 81 10.13 -2.43 12.62
N VAL A 82 8.82 -2.62 12.50
CA VAL A 82 8.20 -3.96 12.38
C VAL A 82 8.73 -4.67 11.14
N ALA A 83 8.75 -4.00 9.97
CA ALA A 83 9.30 -4.60 8.75
C ALA A 83 10.75 -5.05 8.96
N ARG A 84 11.62 -4.19 9.50
CA ARG A 84 13.03 -4.52 9.74
C ARG A 84 13.20 -5.72 10.67
N VAL A 85 12.40 -5.80 11.74
CA VAL A 85 12.44 -6.89 12.70
C VAL A 85 11.94 -8.20 12.08
N LEU A 86 10.89 -8.14 11.24
CA LEU A 86 10.30 -9.33 10.60
C LEU A 86 11.19 -9.94 9.51
N LEU A 87 12.10 -9.18 8.91
CA LEU A 87 12.97 -9.69 7.84
C LEU A 87 13.76 -10.94 8.27
N ALA A 88 14.43 -10.87 9.42
CA ALA A 88 15.26 -11.96 9.93
C ALA A 88 14.47 -13.25 10.20
N PRO A 89 13.38 -13.26 11.00
CA PRO A 89 12.60 -14.47 11.24
C PRO A 89 11.96 -14.99 9.95
N THR A 90 11.51 -14.13 9.03
CA THR A 90 10.99 -14.60 7.74
C THR A 90 12.05 -15.33 6.91
N LEU A 91 13.29 -14.84 6.89
CA LEU A 91 14.40 -15.54 6.22
C LEU A 91 14.78 -16.85 6.92
N VAL A 92 14.73 -16.88 8.25
CA VAL A 92 14.93 -18.12 9.03
C VAL A 92 13.83 -19.13 8.71
N VAL A 93 12.57 -18.71 8.63
CA VAL A 93 11.45 -19.59 8.25
C VAL A 93 11.63 -20.09 6.82
N ALA A 94 11.99 -19.23 5.87
CA ALA A 94 12.27 -19.64 4.50
C ALA A 94 13.40 -20.69 4.45
N ALA A 95 14.50 -20.46 5.18
CA ALA A 95 15.59 -21.41 5.29
C ALA A 95 15.15 -22.73 5.96
N ALA A 96 14.33 -22.66 7.01
CA ALA A 96 13.80 -23.83 7.68
C ALA A 96 12.87 -24.64 6.77
N VAL A 97 12.07 -23.99 5.92
CA VAL A 97 11.24 -24.66 4.90
C VAL A 97 12.12 -25.32 3.84
N LEU A 98 13.16 -24.63 3.37
CA LEU A 98 14.13 -25.19 2.42
C LEU A 98 14.86 -26.41 2.99
N ILE A 99 15.26 -26.36 4.27
CA ILE A 99 15.91 -27.47 4.97
C ILE A 99 14.91 -28.58 5.29
N LYS A 100 13.65 -28.28 5.65
CA LYS A 100 12.62 -29.28 5.88
C LYS A 100 12.30 -30.06 4.59
N GLY A 101 12.37 -29.39 3.44
CA GLY A 101 12.30 -30.01 2.12
C GLY A 101 13.33 -31.11 1.86
N TYR A 102 14.38 -31.22 2.67
CA TYR A 102 15.28 -32.38 2.66
C TYR A 102 14.56 -33.70 2.98
N ALA A 103 13.50 -33.66 3.81
CA ALA A 103 12.70 -34.83 4.14
C ALA A 103 11.62 -35.12 3.09
N ASP A 104 11.13 -34.09 2.41
CA ASP A 104 10.10 -34.14 1.36
C ASP A 104 10.52 -33.20 0.22
N THR A 105 11.16 -33.72 -0.84
CA THR A 105 11.66 -32.93 -1.99
C THR A 105 10.57 -32.00 -2.56
N GLY A 106 10.87 -30.71 -2.75
CA GLY A 106 9.98 -29.76 -3.43
C GLY A 106 9.66 -28.44 -2.70
N ASP A 107 10.21 -28.20 -1.50
CA ASP A 107 9.91 -27.00 -0.70
C ASP A 107 10.67 -25.73 -1.16
N GLY A 108 11.54 -25.84 -2.18
CA GLY A 108 12.33 -24.71 -2.71
C GLY A 108 11.49 -23.53 -3.22
N PHE A 109 10.35 -23.82 -3.86
CA PHE A 109 9.41 -22.80 -4.31
C PHE A 109 8.79 -22.03 -3.13
N SER A 110 8.23 -22.75 -2.16
CA SER A 110 7.59 -22.19 -0.97
C SER A 110 8.57 -21.34 -0.15
N ALA A 111 9.78 -21.86 0.06
CA ALA A 111 10.87 -21.12 0.70
C ALA A 111 11.19 -19.81 -0.05
N GLY A 112 11.24 -19.84 -1.38
CA GLY A 112 11.51 -18.68 -2.23
C GLY A 112 10.42 -17.61 -2.10
N VAL A 113 9.14 -18.02 -2.09
CA VAL A 113 8.00 -17.12 -1.88
C VAL A 113 8.02 -16.50 -0.49
N ILE A 114 8.27 -17.29 0.56
CA ILE A 114 8.34 -16.78 1.94
C ILE A 114 9.46 -15.73 2.07
N ALA A 115 10.65 -16.02 1.53
CA ALA A 115 11.76 -15.08 1.53
C ALA A 115 11.42 -13.79 0.74
N ALA A 116 10.76 -13.92 -0.42
CA ALA A 116 10.34 -12.79 -1.23
C ALA A 116 9.28 -11.93 -0.52
N LEU A 117 8.37 -12.53 0.25
CA LEU A 117 7.39 -11.79 1.07
C LEU A 117 8.09 -10.96 2.16
N GLY A 118 9.12 -11.51 2.80
CA GLY A 118 9.93 -10.76 3.77
C GLY A 118 10.60 -9.52 3.14
N VAL A 119 11.10 -9.67 1.91
CA VAL A 119 11.68 -8.56 1.13
C VAL A 119 10.62 -7.58 0.65
N LEU A 120 9.44 -8.05 0.22
CA LEU A 120 8.30 -7.22 -0.16
C LEU A 120 7.91 -6.27 0.98
N LEU A 121 7.86 -6.77 2.22
CA LEU A 121 7.60 -5.93 3.38
C LEU A 121 8.64 -4.81 3.55
N GLN A 122 9.91 -5.05 3.20
CA GLN A 122 10.91 -3.99 3.20
C GLN A 122 10.65 -2.95 2.11
N PHE A 123 10.26 -3.37 0.92
CA PHE A 123 9.90 -2.45 -0.17
C PHE A 123 8.69 -1.59 0.19
N VAL A 124 7.67 -2.17 0.82
CA VAL A 124 6.50 -1.42 1.28
C VAL A 124 6.87 -0.41 2.38
N ALA A 125 7.76 -0.78 3.31
CA ALA A 125 8.12 0.06 4.43
C ALA A 125 9.14 1.17 4.08
N PHE A 126 10.11 0.89 3.21
CA PHE A 126 11.25 1.78 2.92
C PHE A 126 11.27 2.31 1.48
N GLY A 127 10.33 1.89 0.63
CA GLY A 127 10.29 2.23 -0.79
C GLY A 127 11.44 1.63 -1.59
N HIS A 128 11.69 2.18 -2.78
CA HIS A 128 12.72 1.66 -3.69
C HIS A 128 14.15 1.72 -3.11
N ARG A 129 14.42 2.65 -2.20
CA ARG A 129 15.74 2.86 -1.55
C ARG A 129 16.25 1.65 -0.78
N VAL A 130 15.38 0.68 -0.46
CA VAL A 130 15.81 -0.57 0.18
C VAL A 130 16.75 -1.40 -0.69
N ALA A 131 16.62 -1.30 -2.03
CA ALA A 131 17.46 -2.04 -2.97
C ALA A 131 18.94 -1.66 -2.89
N GLU A 132 19.26 -0.43 -2.48
CA GLU A 132 20.63 0.03 -2.29
C GLU A 132 21.22 -0.45 -0.96
N ARG A 133 20.38 -0.73 0.03
CA ARG A 133 20.79 -1.06 1.41
C ARG A 133 20.95 -2.56 1.63
N LEU A 134 20.25 -3.39 0.87
CA LEU A 134 20.31 -4.85 0.99
C LEU A 134 21.12 -5.44 -0.16
N PRO A 135 22.33 -5.97 0.09
CA PRO A 135 23.15 -6.56 -0.96
C PRO A 135 22.45 -7.75 -1.64
N LEU A 136 21.61 -8.48 -0.90
CA LEU A 136 20.82 -9.61 -1.41
C LEU A 136 19.90 -9.21 -2.57
N LEU A 137 19.36 -7.98 -2.55
CA LEU A 137 18.48 -7.46 -3.62
C LEU A 137 19.28 -7.10 -4.88
N ARG A 138 20.54 -6.71 -4.74
CA ARG A 138 21.42 -6.42 -5.89
C ARG A 138 21.72 -7.67 -6.70
N PHE A 139 21.89 -8.80 -6.02
CA PHE A 139 22.20 -10.07 -6.66
C PHE A 139 20.94 -10.86 -7.08
N ALA A 140 19.75 -10.44 -6.67
CA ALA A 140 18.50 -11.15 -6.96
C ALA A 140 18.30 -11.46 -8.46
N PRO A 141 18.49 -10.52 -9.42
CA PRO A 141 18.32 -10.83 -10.84
C PRO A 141 19.34 -11.85 -11.36
N ALA A 142 20.59 -11.76 -10.92
CA ALA A 142 21.62 -12.74 -11.27
C ALA A 142 21.29 -14.12 -10.66
N GLY A 143 20.77 -14.12 -9.43
CA GLY A 143 20.27 -15.31 -8.74
C GLY A 143 19.17 -16.02 -9.53
N THR A 144 18.29 -15.29 -10.22
CA THR A 144 17.27 -15.89 -11.08
C THR A 144 17.87 -16.78 -12.17
N PHE A 145 18.85 -16.26 -12.91
CA PHE A 145 19.48 -17.00 -14.01
C PHE A 145 20.34 -18.16 -13.51
N VAL A 146 21.07 -17.95 -12.41
CA VAL A 146 21.87 -19.01 -11.77
C VAL A 146 20.97 -20.12 -11.27
N GLY A 147 19.87 -19.78 -10.58
CA GLY A 147 18.90 -20.74 -10.09
C GLY A 147 18.22 -21.53 -11.21
N LEU A 148 17.81 -20.85 -12.28
CA LEU A 148 17.25 -21.49 -13.47
C LEU A 148 18.25 -22.45 -14.12
N ALA A 149 19.48 -21.99 -14.36
CA ALA A 149 20.53 -22.82 -14.95
C ALA A 149 20.83 -24.05 -14.08
N LEU A 150 20.87 -23.88 -12.77
CA LEU A 150 21.10 -24.97 -11.82
C LEU A 150 19.95 -25.98 -11.84
N ALA A 151 18.70 -25.51 -11.74
CA ALA A 151 17.52 -26.37 -11.78
C ALA A 151 17.43 -27.14 -13.10
N LEU A 152 17.69 -26.48 -14.24
CA LEU A 152 17.72 -27.13 -15.55
C LEU A 152 18.88 -28.13 -15.66
N ALA A 153 20.07 -27.78 -15.18
CA ALA A 153 21.20 -28.70 -15.19
C ALA A 153 20.85 -29.96 -14.40
N VAL A 154 20.36 -29.83 -13.16
CA VAL A 154 19.98 -30.99 -12.34
C VAL A 154 18.84 -31.79 -13.00
N ALA A 155 17.89 -31.11 -13.65
CA ALA A 155 16.76 -31.76 -14.31
C ALA A 155 17.10 -32.55 -15.58
N PHE A 156 18.01 -32.03 -16.39
CA PHE A 156 18.34 -32.55 -17.72
C PHE A 156 19.64 -33.36 -17.76
N VAL A 157 20.50 -33.27 -16.74
CA VAL A 157 21.68 -34.14 -16.63
C VAL A 157 21.36 -35.65 -16.72
N PRO A 158 20.23 -36.15 -16.17
CA PRO A 158 19.85 -37.57 -16.29
C PRO A 158 19.48 -37.97 -17.72
N THR A 159 18.82 -37.08 -18.48
CA THR A 159 18.41 -37.40 -19.86
C THR A 159 19.58 -37.56 -20.82
N LEU A 160 20.71 -36.89 -20.54
CA LEU A 160 21.96 -37.11 -21.27
C LEU A 160 22.54 -38.52 -21.07
N ARG A 161 22.12 -39.23 -20.01
CA ARG A 161 22.48 -40.63 -19.74
C ARG A 161 21.44 -41.64 -20.23
N GLY A 162 20.33 -41.17 -20.81
CA GLY A 162 19.22 -42.01 -21.26
C GLY A 162 18.15 -42.28 -20.19
N ASP A 163 18.28 -41.68 -19.00
CA ASP A 163 17.32 -41.81 -17.90
C ASP A 163 16.13 -40.82 -18.06
N PRO A 164 14.99 -41.09 -17.40
CA PRO A 164 13.88 -40.14 -17.32
C PRO A 164 14.27 -38.76 -16.78
N ILE A 165 13.52 -37.72 -17.17
CA ILE A 165 13.70 -36.35 -16.65
C ILE A 165 13.45 -36.36 -15.13
N MET A 166 14.24 -35.59 -14.36
CA MET A 166 14.22 -35.57 -12.89
C MET A 166 14.66 -36.88 -12.22
N THR A 167 15.27 -37.83 -12.93
CA THR A 167 15.89 -38.98 -12.27
C THR A 167 17.09 -38.52 -11.46
N HIS A 168 16.95 -38.52 -10.14
CA HIS A 168 18.04 -38.22 -9.24
C HIS A 168 19.11 -39.33 -9.37
N ALA A 169 20.38 -38.93 -9.53
CA ALA A 169 21.47 -39.89 -9.70
C ALA A 169 21.91 -40.47 -8.35
N PRO A 170 22.31 -41.76 -8.27
CA PRO A 170 22.57 -42.72 -9.37
C PRO A 170 21.41 -43.70 -9.64
N GLY A 171 21.40 -44.30 -10.84
CA GLY A 171 20.43 -45.33 -11.25
C GLY A 171 20.63 -46.69 -10.55
N PRO A 172 19.66 -47.62 -10.67
CA PRO A 172 19.61 -48.87 -9.89
C PRO A 172 20.80 -49.83 -10.04
N ASP A 173 21.57 -49.75 -11.14
CA ASP A 173 22.63 -50.72 -11.48
C ASP A 173 24.06 -50.17 -11.36
N GLU A 174 24.26 -48.92 -10.92
CA GLU A 174 25.61 -48.35 -10.80
C GLU A 174 26.24 -48.68 -9.45
N HIS A 175 27.40 -49.35 -9.46
CA HIS A 175 28.19 -49.70 -8.28
C HIS A 175 28.87 -48.46 -7.69
N VAL A 176 28.10 -47.54 -7.13
CA VAL A 176 28.64 -46.43 -6.34
C VAL A 176 28.19 -46.62 -4.89
N VAL A 177 29.15 -47.00 -4.06
CA VAL A 177 28.98 -47.14 -2.62
C VAL A 177 28.50 -45.79 -2.05
N HIS A 178 27.33 -45.81 -1.38
CA HIS A 178 26.58 -44.68 -0.74
C HIS A 178 25.33 -44.15 -1.49
N LEU A 179 24.43 -45.06 -1.88
CA LEU A 179 23.13 -44.89 -2.57
C LEU A 179 22.01 -44.25 -1.72
N GLY A 180 22.24 -43.05 -1.21
CA GLY A 180 21.17 -42.22 -0.66
C GLY A 180 21.62 -40.77 -0.56
N THR A 181 22.85 -40.55 -0.08
CA THR A 181 23.39 -39.20 0.08
C THR A 181 23.53 -38.46 -1.25
N LEU A 182 23.84 -39.15 -2.36
CA LEU A 182 23.96 -38.54 -3.70
C LEU A 182 22.60 -38.16 -4.30
N GLU A 183 21.60 -39.04 -4.19
CA GLU A 183 20.25 -38.78 -4.66
C GLU A 183 19.67 -37.55 -3.93
N LEU A 184 19.81 -37.54 -2.60
CA LEU A 184 19.42 -36.42 -1.75
C LEU A 184 20.19 -35.14 -2.10
N LEU A 185 21.47 -35.23 -2.43
CA LEU A 185 22.26 -34.06 -2.82
C LEU A 185 21.72 -33.43 -4.11
N THR A 186 21.34 -34.24 -5.11
CA THR A 186 20.77 -33.71 -6.36
C THR A 186 19.36 -33.14 -6.16
N ALA A 187 18.52 -33.78 -5.34
CA ALA A 187 17.20 -33.27 -4.99
C ALA A 187 17.27 -31.92 -4.26
N VAL A 188 18.15 -31.80 -3.26
CA VAL A 188 18.39 -30.53 -2.55
C VAL A 188 18.95 -29.46 -3.49
N LEU A 189 19.85 -29.84 -4.40
CA LEU A 189 20.44 -28.91 -5.35
C LEU A 189 19.40 -28.36 -6.34
N PHE A 190 18.44 -29.20 -6.75
CA PHE A 190 17.28 -28.77 -7.53
C PHE A 190 16.43 -27.75 -6.75
N ASP A 191 16.08 -28.04 -5.50
CA ASP A 191 15.28 -27.14 -4.64
C ASP A 191 15.99 -25.81 -4.37
N VAL A 192 17.31 -25.83 -4.19
CA VAL A 192 18.14 -24.61 -4.10
C VAL A 192 18.05 -23.82 -5.41
N GLY A 193 18.14 -24.49 -6.57
CA GLY A 193 17.96 -23.85 -7.88
C GLY A 193 16.60 -23.15 -8.01
N VAL A 194 15.53 -23.85 -7.65
CA VAL A 194 14.16 -23.30 -7.65
C VAL A 194 14.00 -22.14 -6.66
N PHE A 195 14.56 -22.25 -5.45
CA PHE A 195 14.57 -21.18 -4.47
C PHE A 195 15.22 -19.90 -5.02
N LEU A 196 16.42 -20.01 -5.60
CA LEU A 196 17.13 -18.87 -6.20
C LEU A 196 16.33 -18.25 -7.35
N LEU A 197 15.75 -19.08 -8.21
CA LEU A 197 14.90 -18.67 -9.33
C LEU A 197 13.71 -17.83 -8.85
N VAL A 198 12.91 -18.39 -7.94
CA VAL A 198 11.66 -17.78 -7.44
C VAL A 198 11.97 -16.52 -6.63
N PHE A 199 12.90 -16.60 -5.68
CA PHE A 199 13.30 -15.46 -4.87
C PHE A 199 13.82 -14.31 -5.73
N GLY A 200 14.75 -14.61 -6.66
CA GLY A 200 15.33 -13.62 -7.54
C GLY A 200 14.30 -12.94 -8.44
N PHE A 201 13.42 -13.73 -9.05
CA PHE A 201 12.36 -13.24 -9.93
C PHE A 201 11.37 -12.36 -9.17
N ALA A 202 10.90 -12.82 -8.01
CA ALA A 202 9.94 -12.09 -7.21
C ALA A 202 10.52 -10.74 -6.73
N VAL A 203 11.75 -10.73 -6.21
CA VAL A 203 12.42 -9.50 -5.80
C VAL A 203 12.63 -8.55 -6.99
N GLY A 204 12.99 -9.07 -8.16
CA GLY A 204 13.08 -8.29 -9.39
C GLY A 204 11.75 -7.64 -9.78
N ALA A 205 10.66 -8.41 -9.77
CA ALA A 205 9.31 -7.94 -10.06
C ALA A 205 8.85 -6.87 -9.06
N ILE A 206 9.05 -7.09 -7.77
CA ILE A 206 8.76 -6.12 -6.71
C ILE A 206 9.55 -4.83 -6.94
N GLY A 207 10.85 -4.94 -7.22
CA GLY A 207 11.69 -3.78 -7.49
C GLY A 207 11.25 -2.99 -8.72
N MET A 208 10.79 -3.67 -9.77
CA MET A 208 10.22 -3.02 -10.97
C MET A 208 8.93 -2.26 -10.64
N ILE A 209 8.01 -2.90 -9.92
CA ILE A 209 6.74 -2.27 -9.51
C ILE A 209 7.00 -1.08 -8.59
N ALA A 210 7.91 -1.22 -7.63
CA ALA A 210 8.27 -0.15 -6.71
C ALA A 210 8.85 1.08 -7.44
N ARG A 211 9.72 0.88 -8.44
CA ARG A 211 10.23 1.99 -9.27
C ARG A 211 9.14 2.64 -10.10
N ALA A 212 8.23 1.85 -10.68
CA ALA A 212 7.12 2.38 -11.47
C ALA A 212 6.16 3.21 -10.61
N ALA A 213 5.95 2.82 -9.35
CA ALA A 213 5.14 3.58 -8.40
C ALA A 213 5.77 4.94 -8.02
N ASP A 214 7.11 5.04 -8.04
CA ASP A 214 7.83 6.29 -7.72
C ASP A 214 7.83 7.31 -8.88
N HIS A 215 7.52 6.88 -10.11
CA HIS A 215 7.41 7.75 -11.29
C HIS A 215 5.95 7.88 -11.75
N PRO A 216 5.17 8.85 -11.22
CA PRO A 216 3.83 9.10 -11.74
C PRO A 216 3.93 9.45 -13.22
N ALA A 217 3.08 8.82 -14.05
CA ALA A 217 3.02 9.04 -15.49
C ALA A 217 3.02 10.55 -15.80
N MET A 218 3.96 10.97 -16.65
CA MET A 218 4.02 12.33 -17.19
C MET A 218 2.62 12.79 -17.57
N GLU A 219 2.18 13.86 -16.92
CA GLU A 219 0.92 14.54 -17.20
C GLU A 219 0.81 14.80 -18.71
N PRO A 220 -0.34 14.52 -19.36
CA PRO A 220 -0.55 14.93 -20.74
C PRO A 220 -0.28 16.42 -20.81
N THR A 221 0.73 16.79 -21.60
CA THR A 221 1.16 18.18 -21.83
C THR A 221 -0.07 19.05 -21.94
N ALA A 222 -0.28 19.93 -20.96
CA ALA A 222 -1.33 20.91 -20.99
C ALA A 222 -1.31 21.58 -22.36
N THR A 223 -2.37 21.38 -23.14
CA THR A 223 -2.51 21.98 -24.46
C THR A 223 -2.19 23.46 -24.33
N PRO A 224 -1.25 24.02 -25.11
CA PRO A 224 -0.93 25.43 -25.02
C PRO A 224 -2.23 26.22 -25.13
N ARG A 225 -2.65 26.90 -24.05
CA ARG A 225 -3.69 27.92 -24.18
C ARG A 225 -3.10 28.93 -25.16
N LEU A 226 -3.62 28.93 -26.37
CA LEU A 226 -3.35 29.96 -27.35
C LEU A 226 -3.66 31.29 -26.66
N ALA A 227 -2.59 32.03 -26.36
CA ALA A 227 -2.66 33.44 -26.05
C ALA A 227 -3.26 34.13 -27.27
N GLY A 228 -4.47 34.64 -27.14
CA GLY A 228 -5.18 35.25 -28.26
C GLY A 228 -6.68 35.42 -28.01
N ASP A 229 -7.06 36.10 -26.93
CA ASP A 229 -8.35 36.80 -26.87
C ASP A 229 -8.28 38.07 -26.00
N ASP A 230 -7.15 38.78 -26.07
CA ASP A 230 -7.03 40.14 -25.54
C ASP A 230 -7.25 41.11 -26.71
N GLY A 231 -8.52 41.37 -27.05
CA GLY A 231 -8.86 42.16 -28.24
C GLY A 231 -10.26 42.78 -28.21
N ALA A 232 -10.71 43.32 -27.07
CA ALA A 232 -11.92 44.12 -27.03
C ALA A 232 -11.87 45.25 -25.96
N ASP A 233 -10.80 46.06 -25.99
CA ASP A 233 -10.83 47.40 -25.38
C ASP A 233 -11.51 48.36 -26.38
N SER A 234 -12.83 48.50 -26.25
CA SER A 234 -13.62 49.50 -26.99
C SER A 234 -13.87 50.70 -26.08
N ARG A 235 -12.96 51.68 -26.10
CA ARG A 235 -13.17 52.98 -25.45
C ARG A 235 -14.24 53.79 -26.19
N PRO A 236 -15.08 54.59 -25.49
CA PRO A 236 -16.00 55.50 -26.16
C PRO A 236 -15.22 56.72 -26.67
N ILE A 237 -15.26 56.96 -27.98
CA ILE A 237 -14.83 58.24 -28.56
C ILE A 237 -16.02 59.19 -28.46
N VAL A 238 -15.81 60.26 -27.70
CA VAL A 238 -16.66 61.44 -27.59
C VAL A 238 -16.80 62.11 -28.96
N GLY A 239 -18.03 62.41 -29.35
CA GLY A 239 -18.41 63.26 -30.49
C GLY A 239 -19.82 63.77 -30.29
#